data_AF-A0AAD6SEU0-F1
#
_entry.id   AF-A0AAD6SEU0-F1
#
_cell.length_a   1.000
_cell.length_b   1.000
_cell.length_c   1.000
_cell.angle_alpha   90.00
_cell.angle_beta   90.00
_cell.angle_gamma   90.00
#
_symmetry.space_group_name_H-M   'P 1'
#
loop_
_entity.id
_entity.type
_entity.pdbx_description
1 polymer ?
#
loop_
_entity_poly.entity_id
_entity_poly.type
_entity_poly.pdbx_seq_one_letter_code
_entity_poly.pdbx_strand_id
1 'polypeptide(L)'
;MWTANWWWKIQELLLPGATLGPIIISTDKTQLTRFSGDKQAWPVYLTVRNIQKETRRSPSSHATILIGYIPVTKLEIYAKANQSAISHQLFHDCMRVILEPLRAAVIGRAPKHA
;
A
#
# COMPACT_ATOMS: atom_id res chain seq x y z
N MET A 1 17.25 9.15 13.71
CA MET A 1 16.70 10.32 12.98
C MET A 1 17.17 10.22 11.53
N TRP A 2 16.31 9.77 10.62
CA TRP A 2 16.67 9.56 9.21
C TRP A 2 16.69 10.93 8.54
N THR A 3 17.87 11.48 8.26
CA THR A 3 18.00 12.72 7.50
C THR A 3 17.35 12.49 6.14
N ALA A 4 16.31 13.24 5.81
CA ALA A 4 15.53 13.09 4.58
C ALA A 4 16.33 13.32 3.28
N ASN A 5 17.65 13.44 3.38
CA ASN A 5 18.64 13.60 2.31
C ASN A 5 18.60 12.47 1.28
N TRP A 6 18.12 11.27 1.64
CA TRP A 6 17.99 10.18 0.67
C TRP A 6 17.08 10.58 -0.50
N TRP A 7 15.99 11.29 -0.25
CA TRP A 7 15.06 11.73 -1.30
C TRP A 7 15.72 12.70 -2.28
N TRP A 8 16.50 13.65 -1.76
CA TRP A 8 17.26 14.59 -2.57
C TRP A 8 18.30 13.89 -3.44
N LYS A 9 19.04 12.93 -2.86
CA LYS A 9 20.01 12.12 -3.61
C LYS A 9 19.37 11.33 -4.75
N ILE A 10 18.18 10.75 -4.54
CA ILE A 10 17.47 10.02 -5.60
C ILE A 10 16.96 10.99 -6.67
N GLN A 11 16.45 12.16 -6.28
CA GLN A 11 15.96 13.19 -7.19
C GLN A 11 17.07 13.69 -8.14
N GLU A 12 18.31 13.82 -7.65
CA GLU A 12 19.49 14.19 -8.46
C GLU A 12 19.85 13.16 -9.53
N LEU A 13 19.47 11.89 -9.34
CA LEU A 13 19.70 10.81 -10.31
C LEU A 13 18.62 10.74 -11.41
N LEU A 14 17.54 11.51 -11.28
CA LEU A 14 16.45 11.53 -12.26
C LEU A 14 16.75 12.51 -13.40
N LEU A 15 16.14 12.26 -14.55
CA LEU A 15 16.26 13.13 -15.72
C LEU A 15 15.75 14.55 -15.41
N PRO A 16 16.30 15.59 -16.06
CA PRO A 16 15.76 16.95 -15.95
C PRO A 16 14.26 16.99 -16.24
N GLY A 17 13.49 17.59 -15.33
CA GLY A 17 12.03 17.67 -15.41
C GLY A 17 11.27 16.49 -14.79
N ALA A 18 11.95 15.40 -14.41
CA ALA A 18 11.32 14.31 -13.66
C ALA A 18 11.21 14.66 -12.17
N THR A 19 10.11 14.25 -11.52
CA THR A 19 9.88 14.48 -10.09
C THR A 19 9.70 13.15 -9.37
N LEU A 20 10.40 12.96 -8.26
CA LEU A 20 10.26 11.81 -7.39
C LEU A 20 8.92 11.87 -6.66
N GLY A 21 8.05 10.90 -6.95
CA GLY A 21 6.71 10.77 -6.36
C GLY A 21 6.61 9.56 -5.41
N PRO A 22 7.07 9.67 -4.15
CA PRO A 22 7.02 8.57 -3.22
C PRO A 22 5.61 8.23 -2.74
N ILE A 23 5.32 6.94 -2.77
CA ILE A 23 4.06 6.36 -2.31
C ILE A 23 4.29 5.63 -0.99
N ILE A 24 3.35 5.78 -0.06
CA ILE A 24 3.28 5.02 1.19
C ILE A 24 2.01 4.19 1.13
N ILE A 25 2.18 2.89 1.35
CA ILE A 25 1.08 1.95 1.54
C ILE A 25 1.00 1.64 3.03
N SER A 26 -0.20 1.72 3.58
CA SER A 26 -0.48 1.34 4.96
C SER A 26 -1.68 0.42 5.02
N THR A 27 -1.58 -0.59 5.87
CA THR A 27 -2.67 -1.52 6.13
C THR A 27 -2.82 -1.69 7.64
N ASP A 28 -4.05 -1.68 8.11
CA ASP A 28 -4.37 -1.93 9.50
C ASP A 28 -5.66 -2.74 9.59
N LYS A 29 -5.78 -3.59 10.59
CA LYS A 29 -6.93 -4.49 10.73
C LYS A 29 -8.12 -3.71 11.24
N THR A 30 -9.21 -3.69 10.48
CA THR A 30 -10.44 -3.00 10.91
C THR A 30 -11.63 -3.95 10.98
N GLN A 31 -12.52 -3.72 11.93
CA GLN A 31 -13.81 -4.39 12.02
C GLN A 31 -14.80 -3.65 11.13
N LEU A 32 -15.36 -4.30 10.11
CA LEU A 32 -16.31 -3.68 9.19
C LEU A 32 -17.72 -3.58 9.81
N THR A 33 -18.08 -4.50 10.72
CA THR A 33 -19.39 -4.52 11.39
C THR A 33 -19.27 -5.04 12.82
N ARG A 34 -19.89 -4.38 13.80
CA ARG A 34 -19.94 -4.82 15.21
C ARG A 34 -21.16 -5.65 15.61
N PHE A 35 -22.25 -5.64 14.81
CA PHE A 35 -23.56 -6.11 15.27
C PHE A 35 -24.13 -7.33 14.53
N SER A 36 -23.65 -7.68 13.34
CA SER A 36 -24.02 -8.96 12.68
C SER A 36 -23.03 -9.29 11.57
N GLY A 37 -22.22 -10.33 11.78
CA GLY A 37 -21.41 -10.96 10.73
C GLY A 37 -19.91 -11.05 10.96
N ASP A 38 -19.36 -10.50 12.06
CA ASP A 38 -17.93 -10.53 12.42
C ASP A 38 -16.97 -10.34 11.24
N LYS A 39 -17.37 -9.49 10.27
CA LYS A 39 -16.60 -9.27 9.06
C LYS A 39 -15.42 -8.38 9.40
N GLN A 40 -14.24 -8.98 9.39
CA GLN A 40 -12.97 -8.29 9.55
C GLN A 40 -12.33 -8.19 8.18
N ALA A 41 -11.70 -7.05 7.92
CA ALA A 41 -10.90 -6.83 6.72
C ALA A 41 -9.68 -6.00 7.08
N TRP A 42 -8.65 -6.09 6.25
CA TRP A 42 -7.53 -5.17 6.32
C TRP A 42 -7.68 -4.19 5.16
N PRO A 43 -8.19 -2.96 5.39
CA PRO A 43 -8.09 -1.92 4.39
C PRO A 43 -6.63 -1.68 4.00
N VAL A 44 -6.42 -1.41 2.72
CA VAL A 44 -5.15 -0.99 2.15
C VAL A 44 -5.32 0.46 1.73
N TYR A 45 -4.54 1.32 2.36
CA TYR A 45 -4.52 2.75 2.13
C TYR A 45 -3.27 3.17 1.37
N LEU A 46 -3.41 4.22 0.56
CA LEU A 46 -2.34 4.85 -0.19
C LEU A 46 -2.27 6.34 0.14
N THR A 47 -1.05 6.84 0.37
CA THR A 47 -0.78 8.27 0.51
C THR A 47 0.56 8.63 -0.13
N VAL A 48 0.75 9.90 -0.46
CA VAL A 48 2.01 10.41 -1.01
C VAL A 48 2.89 10.92 0.12
N ARG A 49 4.17 10.51 0.15
CA ARG A 49 5.08 10.90 1.23
C ARG A 49 5.44 12.39 1.22
N ASN A 50 5.31 13.07 0.08
CA ASN A 50 5.57 14.52 -0.04
C ASN A 50 4.54 15.36 0.73
N ILE A 51 3.43 14.78 1.16
CA ILE A 51 2.46 15.46 2.01
C ILE A 51 3.00 15.50 3.45
N GLN A 52 2.93 16.67 4.08
CA GLN A 52 3.33 16.85 5.47
C GLN A 52 2.60 15.85 6.38
N LYS A 53 3.29 15.40 7.44
CA LYS A 53 2.79 14.35 8.34
C LYS A 53 1.48 14.77 9.02
N GLU A 54 1.41 16.03 9.41
CA GLU A 54 0.27 16.66 10.09
C GLU A 54 -0.94 16.67 9.16
N THR A 55 -0.74 17.06 7.90
CA THR A 55 -1.77 16.98 6.86
C THR A 55 -2.22 15.54 6.65
N ARG A 56 -1.30 14.57 6.48
CA ARG A 56 -1.67 13.15 6.33
C ARG A 56 -2.50 12.59 7.49
N ARG A 57 -2.28 13.09 8.70
CA ARG A 57 -3.00 12.67 9.91
C ARG A 57 -4.33 13.39 10.11
N SER A 58 -4.58 14.48 9.37
CA SER A 58 -5.83 15.22 9.45
C SER A 58 -6.92 14.51 8.63
N PRO A 59 -8.02 14.05 9.26
CA PRO A 59 -9.11 13.37 8.55
C PRO A 59 -9.78 14.23 7.47
N SER A 60 -9.85 15.55 7.68
CA SER A 60 -10.46 16.50 6.73
C SER A 60 -9.60 16.83 5.51
N SER A 61 -8.32 16.44 5.53
CA SER A 61 -7.40 16.73 4.42
C SER A 61 -7.58 15.79 3.23
N HIS A 62 -8.24 14.64 3.44
CA HIS A 62 -8.35 13.56 2.46
C HIS A 62 -7.01 13.15 1.82
N ALA A 63 -5.90 13.30 2.57
CA ALA A 63 -4.54 13.02 2.10
C ALA A 63 -4.20 11.52 1.99
N THR A 64 -5.14 10.64 2.35
CA THR A 64 -5.01 9.19 2.27
C THR A 64 -6.26 8.62 1.60
N ILE A 65 -6.08 7.73 0.64
CA ILE A 65 -7.17 7.07 -0.08
C ILE A 65 -7.18 5.57 0.20
N LEU A 66 -8.36 4.97 0.25
CA LEU A 66 -8.53 3.53 0.33
C LEU A 66 -8.46 2.93 -1.08
N ILE A 67 -7.58 1.96 -1.30
CA ILE A 67 -7.38 1.33 -2.62
C ILE A 67 -7.83 -0.14 -2.67
N GLY A 68 -8.15 -0.75 -1.53
CA GLY A 68 -8.67 -2.11 -1.50
C GLY A 68 -8.84 -2.67 -0.09
N TYR A 69 -9.38 -3.87 -0.01
CA TYR A 69 -9.52 -4.63 1.22
C TYR A 69 -8.90 -6.01 1.05
N ILE A 70 -8.10 -6.43 2.03
CA ILE A 70 -7.61 -7.80 2.13
C ILE A 70 -8.58 -8.57 3.02
N PRO A 71 -9.09 -9.73 2.56
CA PRO A 71 -10.05 -10.52 3.32
C PRO A 71 -9.39 -11.13 4.55
N VAL A 72 -10.13 -11.18 5.67
CA VAL A 72 -9.76 -12.03 6.83
C VAL A 72 -10.48 -13.36 6.66
N THR A 73 -9.78 -14.34 6.12
CA THR A 73 -10.33 -15.69 5.92
C THR A 73 -10.04 -16.58 7.12
N LYS A 74 -11.05 -17.32 7.58
CA LYS A 74 -10.84 -18.43 8.52
C LYS A 74 -10.26 -19.60 7.74
N LEU A 75 -8.96 -19.84 7.88
CA LEU A 75 -8.20 -20.87 7.16
C LEU A 75 -8.36 -22.27 7.79
N GLU A 76 -9.57 -22.58 8.27
CA GLU A 76 -9.88 -23.79 9.06
C GLU A 76 -9.70 -25.09 8.27
N ILE A 77 -9.77 -25.02 6.94
CA ILE A 77 -9.50 -26.14 6.03
C ILE A 77 -8.03 -26.59 6.04
N TYR A 78 -7.12 -25.75 6.56
CA TYR A 78 -5.69 -26.04 6.60
C TYR A 78 -5.26 -26.45 8.01
N ALA A 79 -4.26 -27.33 8.09
CA ALA A 79 -3.62 -27.67 9.35
C ALA A 79 -3.08 -26.42 10.06
N LYS A 80 -3.27 -26.32 11.39
CA LYS A 80 -2.88 -25.15 12.19
C LYS A 80 -1.43 -24.70 11.95
N ALA A 81 -0.52 -25.65 11.75
CA ALA A 81 0.89 -25.37 11.45
C ALA A 81 1.10 -24.56 10.15
N ASN A 82 0.22 -24.74 9.16
CA ASN A 82 0.32 -24.11 7.85
C ASN A 82 -0.53 -22.84 7.70
N GLN A 83 -1.49 -22.62 8.61
CA GLN A 83 -2.42 -21.48 8.53
C GLN A 83 -1.72 -20.13 8.50
N SER A 84 -0.64 -19.97 9.27
CA SER A 84 0.15 -18.73 9.27
C SER A 84 0.78 -18.47 7.90
N ALA A 85 1.51 -19.46 7.36
CA ALA A 85 2.16 -19.35 6.06
C ALA A 85 1.18 -19.05 4.92
N ILE A 86 0.02 -19.71 4.94
CA ILE A 86 -1.04 -19.51 3.94
C ILE A 86 -1.68 -18.12 4.08
N SER A 87 -1.87 -17.63 5.30
CA SER A 87 -2.34 -16.26 5.55
C SER A 87 -1.36 -15.23 5.00
N HIS A 88 -0.05 -15.44 5.19
CA HIS A 88 0.97 -14.57 4.60
C HIS A 88 0.95 -14.62 3.08
N GLN A 89 0.83 -15.82 2.49
CA GLN A 89 0.74 -15.98 1.05
C GLN A 89 -0.47 -15.25 0.47
N LEU A 90 -1.65 -15.44 1.07
CA LEU A 90 -2.88 -14.76 0.69
C LEU A 90 -2.74 -13.23 0.76
N PHE A 91 -2.11 -12.72 1.82
CA PHE A 91 -1.81 -11.29 1.94
C PHE A 91 -0.95 -10.79 0.77
N HIS A 92 0.14 -11.50 0.43
CA HIS A 92 1.02 -11.13 -0.66
C HIS A 92 0.34 -11.20 -2.03
N ASP A 93 -0.51 -12.21 -2.26
CA ASP A 93 -1.25 -12.36 -3.50
C ASP A 93 -2.30 -11.23 -3.64
N CYS A 94 -3.01 -10.87 -2.57
CA CYS A 94 -3.91 -9.72 -2.57
C CYS A 94 -3.17 -8.41 -2.86
N MET A 95 -2.02 -8.19 -2.21
CA MET A 95 -1.19 -7.01 -2.45
C MET A 95 -0.67 -6.93 -3.89
N ARG A 96 -0.34 -8.07 -4.50
CA ARG A 96 0.07 -8.14 -5.91
C ARG A 96 -1.05 -7.66 -6.83
N VAL A 97 -2.29 -8.10 -6.58
CA VAL A 97 -3.47 -7.68 -7.35
C VAL A 97 -3.77 -6.20 -7.17
N ILE A 98 -3.81 -5.73 -5.92
CA ILE A 98 -4.13 -4.32 -5.59
C ILE A 98 -3.10 -3.36 -6.19
N LEU A 99 -1.82 -3.72 -6.19
CA LEU A 99 -0.73 -2.87 -6.70
C LEU A 99 -0.37 -3.11 -8.17
N GLU A 100 -1.07 -4.01 -8.87
CA GLU A 100 -0.87 -4.29 -10.30
C GLU A 100 -0.94 -3.02 -11.16
N PRO A 101 -1.95 -2.13 -11.01
CA PRO A 101 -2.02 -0.91 -11.81
C PRO A 101 -0.80 0.00 -11.62
N LEU A 102 -0.25 0.04 -10.39
CA LEU A 102 0.95 0.81 -10.10
C LEU A 102 2.18 0.23 -10.81
N ARG A 103 2.31 -1.11 -10.83
CA ARG A 103 3.41 -1.77 -11.57
C ARG A 103 3.30 -1.49 -13.07
N ALA A 104 2.11 -1.61 -13.64
CA ALA A 104 1.86 -1.34 -15.05
C ALA A 104 2.20 0.12 -15.42
N ALA A 105 1.84 1.09 -14.58
CA ALA A 105 2.13 2.51 -14.81
C ALA A 105 3.63 2.84 -14.81
N VAL A 106 4.43 2.11 -14.01
CA VAL A 106 5.90 2.25 -13.99
C VAL A 106 6.52 1.67 -15.27
N ILE A 107 6.08 0.47 -15.68
CA ILE A 107 6.63 -0.22 -16.87
C ILE A 107 6.22 0.48 -18.16
N GLY A 108 4.98 0.97 -18.25
CA GLY A 108 4.45 1.67 -19.43
C GLY A 108 5.10 3.03 -19.70
N ARG A 109 5.90 3.56 -18.77
CA ARG A 109 6.68 4.80 -18.92
C ARG A 109 8.15 4.58 -19.25
N ALA A 110 8.60 3.34 -19.46
CA ALA A 110 9.95 3.10 -19.97
C ALA A 110 10.12 3.82 -21.32
N PRO A 111 11.19 4.61 -21.53
CA PRO A 111 11.37 5.36 -22.76
C PRO A 111 11.44 4.39 -23.94
N LYS A 112 10.53 4.55 -24.91
CA LYS A 112 10.51 3.77 -26.16
C LYS A 112 11.61 4.16 -27.16
N HIS A 113 12.52 5.03 -26.76
CA HIS A 113 13.63 5.50 -27.60
C HIS A 113 14.91 5.47 -26.77
N ALA A 114 15.62 4.35 -26.91
CA ALA A 114 17.07 4.28 -26.85
C ALA A 114 17.56 4.05 -28.28
#